data_AF-A0A5C3ERB6-F1
#
_entry.id   AF-A0A5C3ERB6-F1
#
_cell.length_a   1.000
_cell.length_b   1.000
_cell.length_c   1.000
_cell.angle_alpha   90.00
_cell.angle_beta   90.00
_cell.angle_gamma   90.00
#
_symmetry.space_group_name_H-M   'P 1'
#
loop_
_entity.id
_entity.type
_entity.pdbx_description
1 polymer ?
#
loop_
_entity_poly.entity_id
_entity_poly.type
_entity_poly.pdbx_seq_one_letter_code
_entity_poly.pdbx_strand_id
1 'polypeptide(L)'
;MSSRSLTSTAAHRLAQSTLKPASLAQGSSRLASTTAHPSRPAKPLFCPARPARLARFPTTLPTRTFSSTAARASSSKPESVRDLEPDNGLYYHPTTINVSDGQTQTQTNTWALSYLRQPPSSPESKAIVAFLLPPKHSPKINLHAEDPATYIRDNPDRISVNPDFMRLLHDTLKHDAVPTDDLLDFEASTRKSGWAHLTDLRHPLNPGRIATPESIIASVAFVDGQLQIDSYEANASYRLVTGYEGPMHLRPNWQELIRQKVRDLN
;
A
#
# COMPACT_ATOMS: atom_id res chain seq x y z
N MET A 1 -46.40 -34.89 27.53
CA MET A 1 -45.93 -36.21 28.00
C MET A 1 -46.32 -37.21 26.92
N SER A 2 -45.46 -37.83 26.12
CA SER A 2 -44.07 -38.22 26.32
C SER A 2 -43.34 -38.28 24.97
N SER A 3 -42.09 -37.82 25.00
CA SER A 3 -41.12 -37.88 23.92
C SER A 3 -40.70 -39.32 23.61
N ARG A 4 -40.48 -39.63 22.32
CA ARG A 4 -39.72 -40.82 21.90
C ARG A 4 -38.43 -40.35 21.25
N SER A 5 -37.33 -40.63 21.93
CA SER A 5 -35.96 -40.42 21.48
C SER A 5 -35.48 -41.68 20.75
N LEU A 6 -34.94 -41.52 19.54
CA LEU A 6 -34.24 -42.57 18.81
C LEU A 6 -32.77 -42.15 18.67
N THR A 7 -31.91 -42.76 19.48
CA THR A 7 -30.45 -42.70 19.32
C THR A 7 -30.01 -43.84 18.43
N SER A 8 -29.54 -43.53 17.22
CA SER A 8 -28.90 -44.48 16.31
C SER A 8 -27.40 -44.24 16.30
N THR A 9 -26.66 -45.27 16.70
CA THR A 9 -25.21 -45.35 16.74
C THR A 9 -24.73 -46.00 15.43
N ALA A 10 -23.86 -45.34 14.67
CA ALA A 10 -23.14 -46.00 13.58
C ALA A 10 -21.72 -45.44 13.49
N ALA A 11 -20.78 -46.25 13.93
CA ALA A 11 -19.36 -46.09 13.69
C ALA A 11 -19.05 -46.49 12.24
N HIS A 12 -18.28 -45.67 11.53
CA HIS A 12 -17.56 -46.13 10.34
C HIS A 12 -16.09 -45.70 10.37
N ARG A 13 -15.28 -46.68 9.99
CA ARG A 13 -13.84 -46.85 10.11
C ARG A 13 -13.22 -46.67 8.72
N LEU A 14 -11.93 -46.30 8.69
CA LEU A 14 -10.96 -46.40 7.57
C LEU A 14 -11.18 -45.38 6.43
N ALA A 15 -10.18 -44.78 5.79
CA ALA A 15 -8.81 -45.25 5.57
C ALA A 15 -7.81 -44.07 5.48
N GLN A 16 -6.62 -44.29 6.04
CA GLN A 16 -5.43 -43.48 5.79
C GLN A 16 -4.84 -43.92 4.44
N SER A 17 -4.65 -42.97 3.52
CA SER A 17 -3.96 -43.18 2.25
C SER A 17 -2.60 -42.49 2.30
N THR A 18 -1.57 -43.29 2.54
CA THR A 18 -0.15 -42.96 2.31
C THR A 18 0.21 -43.15 0.84
N LEU A 19 0.65 -42.10 0.15
CA LEU A 19 1.54 -42.23 -1.02
C LEU A 19 2.57 -41.09 -1.08
N LYS A 20 3.72 -41.46 -1.64
CA LYS A 20 5.08 -40.95 -1.45
C LYS A 20 5.40 -39.65 -2.22
N PRO A 21 6.47 -38.93 -1.81
CA PRO A 21 7.03 -37.83 -2.58
C PRO A 21 7.93 -38.34 -3.73
N ALA A 22 7.75 -37.78 -4.92
CA ALA A 22 8.68 -37.94 -6.04
C ALA A 22 9.69 -36.78 -6.03
N SER A 23 10.97 -37.15 -5.97
CA SER A 23 12.16 -36.33 -6.08
C SER A 23 12.74 -36.45 -7.50
N LEU A 24 13.68 -35.56 -7.83
CA LEU A 24 14.42 -35.35 -9.09
C LEU A 24 13.64 -34.53 -10.14
N ALA A 25 14.24 -33.52 -10.81
CA ALA A 25 15.63 -33.43 -11.21
C ALA A 25 16.17 -31.99 -11.20
N GLN A 26 17.46 -31.92 -10.84
CA GLN A 26 18.37 -30.81 -11.08
C GLN A 26 18.53 -30.57 -12.57
N GLY A 27 18.44 -29.31 -12.99
CA GLY A 27 18.78 -28.85 -14.33
C GLY A 27 19.57 -27.54 -14.25
N SER A 28 20.87 -27.66 -13.99
CA SER A 28 21.81 -26.54 -14.12
C SER A 28 21.98 -26.20 -15.60
N SER A 29 21.83 -24.93 -15.97
CA SER A 29 22.43 -24.38 -17.18
C SER A 29 22.78 -22.93 -16.96
N ARG A 30 24.06 -22.73 -16.67
CA ARG A 30 24.78 -21.46 -16.75
C ARG A 30 24.96 -21.13 -18.23
N LEU A 31 24.56 -19.94 -18.66
CA LEU A 31 25.19 -19.27 -19.78
C LEU A 31 25.47 -17.83 -19.37
N ALA A 32 26.75 -17.57 -19.15
CA ALA A 32 27.33 -16.25 -19.07
C ALA A 32 27.48 -15.71 -20.50
N SER A 33 27.10 -14.46 -20.71
CA SER A 33 27.55 -13.69 -21.87
C SER A 33 27.79 -12.24 -21.44
N THR A 34 29.08 -11.98 -21.32
CA THR A 34 29.82 -10.72 -21.27
C THR A 34 29.52 -9.78 -22.45
N THR A 35 30.04 -8.54 -22.33
CA THR A 35 30.20 -7.44 -23.31
C THR A 35 29.11 -6.35 -23.21
N ALA A 36 29.39 -5.05 -23.29
CA ALA A 36 30.61 -4.25 -23.23
C ALA A 36 30.22 -2.80 -22.92
N HIS A 37 31.05 -2.10 -22.14
CA HIS A 37 31.00 -0.65 -21.95
C HIS A 37 31.47 0.10 -23.20
N PRO A 38 30.86 1.25 -23.53
CA PRO A 38 31.59 2.33 -24.18
C PRO A 38 31.67 3.59 -23.31
N SER A 39 32.90 3.83 -22.86
CA SER A 39 33.65 5.09 -22.90
C SER A 39 32.90 6.44 -22.83
N ARG A 40 33.15 7.09 -21.69
CA ARG A 40 33.14 8.53 -21.41
C ARG A 40 34.12 9.33 -22.30
N PRO A 41 33.76 10.52 -22.80
CA PRO A 41 34.74 11.55 -23.13
C PRO A 41 34.81 12.66 -22.06
N ALA A 42 36.04 13.14 -21.87
CA ALA A 42 36.44 14.15 -20.89
C ALA A 42 36.36 15.59 -21.46
N LYS A 43 36.11 16.54 -20.54
CA LYS A 43 36.54 17.96 -20.38
C LYS A 43 36.92 18.79 -21.63
N PRO A 44 36.66 20.11 -21.61
CA PRO A 44 37.74 21.00 -21.15
C PRO A 44 37.32 22.12 -20.19
N LEU A 45 38.32 22.52 -19.41
CA LEU A 45 38.44 23.74 -18.60
C LEU A 45 38.44 24.98 -19.50
N PHE A 46 37.79 26.07 -19.09
CA PHE A 46 38.29 27.42 -19.35
C PHE A 46 37.74 28.42 -18.32
N CYS A 47 38.63 28.90 -17.45
CA CYS A 47 38.51 30.22 -16.82
C CYS A 47 39.13 31.25 -17.79
N PRO A 48 38.63 32.49 -17.81
CA PRO A 48 39.49 33.54 -17.25
C PRO A 48 38.74 34.62 -16.43
N ALA A 49 39.47 35.14 -15.46
CA ALA A 49 39.17 36.32 -14.68
C ALA A 49 39.35 37.61 -15.49
N ARG A 50 38.63 38.69 -15.12
CA ARG A 50 39.06 40.09 -15.29
C ARG A 50 38.29 41.03 -14.36
N PRO A 51 38.80 42.25 -14.10
CA PRO A 51 38.74 42.87 -12.79
C PRO A 51 37.91 44.17 -12.73
N ALA A 52 37.69 44.60 -11.49
CA ALA A 52 37.63 45.97 -10.99
C ALA A 52 36.85 47.04 -11.79
N ARG A 53 35.82 47.59 -11.15
CA ARG A 53 35.70 49.06 -11.09
C ARG A 53 35.04 49.54 -9.80
N LEU A 54 35.81 50.32 -9.06
CA LEU A 54 35.38 51.13 -7.93
C LEU A 54 34.37 52.19 -8.39
N ALA A 55 33.27 52.32 -7.68
CA ALA A 55 32.52 53.56 -7.60
C ALA A 55 32.10 53.77 -6.14
N ARG A 56 32.78 54.73 -5.49
CA ARG A 56 32.39 55.30 -4.20
C ARG A 56 31.22 56.24 -4.45
N PHE A 57 30.12 56.04 -3.73
CA PHE A 57 29.16 57.11 -3.47
C PHE A 57 28.83 57.15 -1.97
N PRO A 58 28.69 58.34 -1.38
CA PRO A 58 28.49 58.52 0.06
C PRO A 58 27.00 58.55 0.43
N THR A 59 26.75 58.42 1.75
CA THR A 59 25.58 58.95 2.49
C THR A 59 24.23 58.27 2.17
N THR A 60 23.41 57.79 3.10
CA THR A 60 23.18 58.03 4.54
C THR A 60 22.68 56.73 5.16
N LEU A 61 22.99 56.46 6.44
CA LEU A 61 22.48 55.31 7.18
C LEU A 61 21.08 55.62 7.74
N PRO A 62 20.00 54.96 7.30
CA PRO A 62 18.81 54.82 8.12
C PRO A 62 19.07 53.75 9.18
N THR A 63 18.95 54.13 10.45
CA THR A 63 18.92 53.23 11.60
C THR A 63 17.77 52.24 11.40
N ARG A 64 18.08 51.08 10.83
CA ARG A 64 17.10 50.00 10.63
C ARG A 64 16.87 49.37 11.99
N THR A 65 15.74 49.73 12.60
CA THR A 65 15.18 49.04 13.76
C THR A 65 15.13 47.56 13.42
N PHE A 66 15.94 46.75 14.09
CA PHE A 66 15.73 45.32 14.12
C PHE A 66 14.42 45.11 14.88
N SER A 67 13.29 45.14 14.16
CA SER A 67 12.11 44.40 14.59
C SER A 67 12.56 42.95 14.60
N SER A 68 12.96 42.48 15.78
CA SER A 68 12.90 41.09 16.14
C SER A 68 11.45 40.66 15.98
N THR A 69 11.06 40.33 14.74
CA THR A 69 10.07 39.28 14.55
C THR A 69 10.70 38.07 15.20
N ALA A 70 10.42 37.90 16.49
CA ALA A 70 10.34 36.60 17.09
C ALA A 70 9.53 35.78 16.10
N ALA A 71 10.22 34.96 15.32
CA ALA A 71 9.58 33.89 14.60
C ALA A 71 8.88 33.10 15.70
N ARG A 72 7.60 33.42 15.92
CA ARG A 72 6.68 32.51 16.56
C ARG A 72 6.79 31.28 15.68
N ALA A 73 7.61 30.33 16.12
CA ALA A 73 7.53 28.96 15.65
C ALA A 73 6.08 28.58 15.94
N SER A 74 5.20 28.78 14.96
CA SER A 74 3.88 28.23 15.03
C SER A 74 4.13 26.74 15.13
N SER A 75 3.82 26.16 16.29
CA SER A 75 3.64 24.74 16.45
C SER A 75 2.41 24.31 15.62
N SER A 76 2.45 24.57 14.31
CA SER A 76 1.45 24.17 13.36
C SER A 76 1.48 22.66 13.37
N LYS A 77 0.38 22.06 13.82
CA LYS A 77 0.18 20.62 13.70
C LYS A 77 0.54 20.21 12.28
N PRO A 78 1.25 19.08 12.08
CA PRO A 78 1.55 18.62 10.74
C PRO A 78 0.23 18.51 9.96
N GLU A 79 0.23 18.95 8.70
CA GLU A 79 -0.95 18.91 7.84
C GLU A 79 -1.05 17.54 7.17
N SER A 80 -2.25 17.18 6.71
CA SER A 80 -2.41 15.96 5.92
C SER A 80 -1.74 16.12 4.55
N VAL A 81 -1.00 15.10 4.13
CA VAL A 81 -0.23 15.10 2.88
C VAL A 81 -0.89 14.12 1.91
N ARG A 82 -1.09 14.50 0.64
CA ARG A 82 -1.59 13.58 -0.39
C ARG A 82 -0.45 12.67 -0.86
N ASP A 83 -0.73 11.42 -1.21
CA ASP A 83 0.28 10.56 -1.82
C ASP A 83 0.79 11.09 -3.18
N LEU A 84 2.01 10.67 -3.54
CA LEU A 84 2.66 11.03 -4.79
C LEU A 84 1.86 10.58 -6.01
N GLU A 85 1.21 9.43 -5.93
CA GLU A 85 0.40 8.90 -7.03
C GLU A 85 -1.01 9.48 -6.95
N PRO A 86 -1.39 10.40 -7.86
CA PRO A 86 -2.65 11.13 -7.73
C PRO A 86 -3.87 10.20 -7.84
N ASP A 87 -3.75 9.10 -8.57
CA ASP A 87 -4.86 8.22 -8.90
C ASP A 87 -5.21 7.26 -7.76
N ASN A 88 -4.27 6.95 -6.87
CA ASN A 88 -4.56 6.09 -5.71
C ASN A 88 -5.48 6.76 -4.68
N GLY A 89 -5.57 8.09 -4.70
CA GLY A 89 -6.49 8.84 -3.86
C GLY A 89 -6.24 8.71 -2.35
N LEU A 90 -5.01 8.36 -1.95
CA LEU A 90 -4.61 8.19 -0.57
C LEU A 90 -4.04 9.49 0.02
N TYR A 91 -4.21 9.62 1.34
CA TYR A 91 -3.74 10.72 2.16
C TYR A 91 -3.06 10.19 3.42
N TYR A 92 -2.01 10.88 3.85
CA TYR A 92 -1.29 10.67 5.09
C TYR A 92 -1.75 11.70 6.11
N HIS A 93 -2.23 11.24 7.25
CA HIS A 93 -2.69 12.07 8.36
C HIS A 93 -1.77 11.90 9.57
N PRO A 94 -1.28 12.98 10.18
CA PRO A 94 -0.45 12.86 11.37
C PRO A 94 -1.31 12.38 12.53
N THR A 95 -0.81 11.37 13.24
CA THR A 95 -1.50 10.71 14.33
C THR A 95 -0.49 10.21 15.38
N THR A 96 -1.00 9.57 16.41
CA THR A 96 -0.19 8.94 17.45
C THR A 96 -0.70 7.54 17.70
N ILE A 97 0.21 6.55 17.70
CA ILE A 97 -0.10 5.15 17.95
C ILE A 97 0.72 4.60 19.10
N ASN A 98 0.24 3.53 19.72
CA ASN A 98 1.02 2.76 20.69
C ASN A 98 1.73 1.63 19.96
N VAL A 99 3.06 1.66 19.92
CA VAL A 99 3.87 0.58 19.34
C VAL A 99 4.40 -0.27 20.47
N SER A 100 4.13 -1.57 20.43
CA SER A 100 4.66 -2.55 21.39
C SER A 100 5.90 -3.23 20.82
N ASP A 101 7.05 -3.07 21.48
CA ASP A 101 8.30 -3.79 21.12
C ASP A 101 8.54 -4.99 22.03
N GLY A 102 7.47 -5.73 22.35
CA GLY A 102 7.51 -6.93 23.20
C GLY A 102 7.72 -6.70 24.70
N GLN A 103 8.38 -5.61 25.11
CA GLN A 103 8.64 -5.29 26.53
C GLN A 103 8.02 -3.97 27.00
N THR A 104 7.84 -3.00 26.10
CA THR A 104 7.30 -1.68 26.43
C THR A 104 6.33 -1.19 25.35
N GLN A 105 5.23 -0.59 25.77
CA GLN A 105 4.33 0.16 24.88
C GLN A 105 4.79 1.61 24.88
N THR A 106 5.23 2.08 23.71
CA THR A 106 5.65 3.47 23.55
C THR A 106 4.69 4.20 22.63
N GLN A 107 4.10 5.28 23.13
CA GLN A 107 3.28 6.18 22.35
C GLN A 107 4.18 6.96 21.38
N THR A 108 3.95 6.80 20.08
CA THR A 108 4.80 7.36 19.02
C THR A 108 3.98 8.12 18.01
N ASN A 109 4.46 9.31 17.64
CA ASN A 109 3.88 10.11 16.56
C ASN A 109 4.21 9.47 15.21
N THR A 110 3.20 9.30 14.37
CA THR A 110 3.29 8.64 13.07
C THR A 110 2.28 9.22 12.07
N TRP A 111 2.17 8.60 10.90
CA TRP A 111 1.19 8.88 9.88
C TRP A 111 0.18 7.71 9.75
N ALA A 112 -1.10 8.04 9.68
CA ALA A 112 -2.17 7.14 9.26
C ALA A 112 -2.46 7.36 7.77
N LEU A 113 -2.50 6.28 7.01
CA LEU A 113 -2.86 6.25 5.59
C LEU A 113 -4.38 6.07 5.47
N SER A 114 -5.06 6.90 4.69
CA SER A 114 -6.52 6.80 4.50
C SER A 114 -6.95 7.26 3.09
N TYR A 115 -8.17 6.90 2.68
CA TYR A 115 -8.80 7.44 1.46
C TYR A 115 -9.51 8.79 1.67
N LEU A 116 -9.57 9.28 2.91
CA LEU A 116 -10.22 10.53 3.28
C LEU A 116 -9.28 11.71 3.07
N ARG A 117 -9.82 12.81 2.58
CA ARG A 117 -9.05 14.07 2.48
C ARG A 117 -8.78 14.70 3.85
N GLN A 118 -9.68 14.48 4.81
CA GLN A 118 -9.57 14.98 6.18
C GLN A 118 -9.11 13.86 7.12
N PRO A 119 -8.42 14.18 8.22
CA PRO A 119 -8.05 13.19 9.23
C PRO A 119 -9.26 12.39 9.72
N PRO A 120 -9.16 11.06 9.81
CA PRO A 120 -10.20 10.22 10.38
C PRO A 120 -10.59 10.65 11.80
N SER A 121 -11.86 10.50 12.16
CA SER A 121 -12.44 10.95 13.44
C SER A 121 -11.80 10.31 14.68
N SER A 122 -11.20 9.13 14.54
CA SER A 122 -10.55 8.36 15.60
C SER A 122 -9.37 7.54 15.06
N PRO A 123 -8.32 7.28 15.86
CA PRO A 123 -7.25 6.33 15.51
C PRO A 123 -7.74 4.88 15.36
N GLU A 124 -8.93 4.55 15.83
CA GLU A 124 -9.54 3.21 15.67
C GLU A 124 -10.49 3.13 14.46
N SER A 125 -10.55 4.20 13.65
CA SER A 125 -11.48 4.28 12.53
C SER A 125 -11.18 3.22 11.46
N LYS A 126 -12.24 2.58 10.95
CA LYS A 126 -12.19 1.68 9.80
C LYS A 126 -11.77 2.38 8.51
N ALA A 127 -11.77 3.72 8.50
CA ALA A 127 -11.27 4.55 7.41
C ALA A 127 -9.74 4.47 7.23
N ILE A 128 -9.02 4.12 8.29
CA ILE A 128 -7.56 4.06 8.27
C ILE A 128 -7.14 2.76 7.60
N VAL A 129 -6.40 2.87 6.51
CA VAL A 129 -5.85 1.75 5.74
C VAL A 129 -4.69 1.10 6.50
N ALA A 130 -3.74 1.92 6.94
CA ALA A 130 -2.55 1.46 7.65
C ALA A 130 -1.91 2.59 8.46
N PHE A 131 -1.04 2.23 9.40
CA PHE A 131 -0.15 3.17 10.08
C PHE A 131 1.29 2.96 9.63
N LEU A 132 2.04 4.04 9.46
CA LEU A 132 3.48 3.96 9.26
C LEU A 132 4.14 3.59 10.60
N LEU A 133 5.16 2.75 10.57
CA LEU A 133 5.93 2.36 11.76
C LEU A 133 7.30 3.02 11.73
N PRO A 134 7.86 3.44 12.88
CA PRO A 134 9.18 4.07 12.96
C PRO A 134 10.30 3.18 12.42
N PRO A 135 11.42 3.70 11.89
CA PRO A 135 12.55 2.92 11.38
C PRO A 135 13.09 1.90 12.40
N LYS A 136 13.72 0.80 11.95
CA LYS A 136 14.14 -0.29 12.88
C LYS A 136 15.19 0.20 13.89
N HIS A 137 15.93 1.23 13.51
CA HIS A 137 17.02 1.81 14.27
C HIS A 137 16.65 3.16 14.92
N SER A 138 15.39 3.60 14.81
CA SER A 138 14.92 4.85 15.41
C SER A 138 13.53 4.67 16.02
N PRO A 139 13.34 5.02 17.31
CA PRO A 139 12.05 4.88 17.96
C PRO A 139 11.02 5.93 17.51
N LYS A 140 11.39 6.89 16.64
CA LYS A 140 10.52 8.01 16.26
C LYS A 140 10.59 8.28 14.76
N ILE A 141 9.44 8.53 14.15
CA ILE A 141 9.32 9.18 12.84
C ILE A 141 9.35 10.69 13.07
N ASN A 142 10.20 11.40 12.33
CA ASN A 142 10.18 12.85 12.35
C ASN A 142 9.15 13.35 11.33
N LEU A 143 7.93 13.59 11.80
CA LEU A 143 6.80 14.06 10.96
C LEU A 143 7.08 15.38 10.20
N HIS A 144 8.11 16.14 10.58
CA HIS A 144 8.43 17.42 9.94
C HIS A 144 9.63 17.35 8.99
N ALA A 145 10.44 16.29 9.04
CA ALA A 145 11.68 16.20 8.27
C ALA A 145 11.57 15.27 7.04
N GLU A 146 10.61 14.35 7.04
CA GLU A 146 10.50 13.31 6.02
C GLU A 146 9.10 13.27 5.42
N ASP A 147 9.03 13.27 4.09
CA ASP A 147 7.79 13.12 3.34
C ASP A 147 7.24 11.69 3.52
N PRO A 148 6.02 11.51 4.08
CA PRO A 148 5.48 10.18 4.35
C PRO A 148 5.31 9.31 3.10
N ALA A 149 5.06 9.94 1.95
CA ALA A 149 4.87 9.21 0.70
C ALA A 149 6.19 8.64 0.16
N THR A 150 7.30 9.35 0.34
CA THR A 150 8.64 8.82 0.06
C THR A 150 9.03 7.75 1.09
N TYR A 151 8.80 8.01 2.38
CA TYR A 151 9.14 7.09 3.47
C TYR A 151 8.54 5.69 3.29
N ILE A 152 7.26 5.59 2.93
CA ILE A 152 6.57 4.29 2.81
C ILE A 152 7.14 3.44 1.66
N ARG A 153 7.64 4.08 0.59
CA ARG A 153 8.26 3.41 -0.56
C ARG A 153 9.65 2.89 -0.22
N ASP A 154 10.42 3.67 0.55
CA ASP A 154 11.73 3.25 1.06
C ASP A 154 11.61 2.18 2.16
N ASN A 155 10.47 2.10 2.84
CA ASN A 155 10.23 1.21 3.98
C ASN A 155 8.90 0.43 3.87
N PRO A 156 8.71 -0.39 2.81
CA PRO A 156 7.41 -1.03 2.52
C PRO A 156 6.95 -2.01 3.60
N ASP A 157 7.88 -2.58 4.36
CA ASP A 157 7.59 -3.51 5.46
C ASP A 157 7.34 -2.81 6.80
N ARG A 158 7.46 -1.49 6.86
CA ARG A 158 7.29 -0.71 8.10
C ARG A 158 5.92 -0.06 8.15
N ILE A 159 4.91 -0.89 7.97
CA ILE A 159 3.51 -0.52 8.10
C ILE A 159 2.78 -1.48 9.03
N SER A 160 1.77 -0.98 9.70
CA SER A 160 0.78 -1.78 10.42
C SER A 160 -0.55 -1.63 9.71
N VAL A 161 -0.94 -2.65 8.94
CA VAL A 161 -2.22 -2.67 8.21
C VAL A 161 -3.37 -2.75 9.21
N ASN A 162 -4.41 -1.96 9.00
CA ASN A 162 -5.60 -2.01 9.84
C ASN A 162 -6.48 -3.20 9.44
N PRO A 163 -6.68 -4.20 10.32
CA PRO A 163 -7.49 -5.37 9.99
C PRO A 163 -8.97 -5.03 9.76
N ASP A 164 -9.49 -3.96 10.40
CA ASP A 164 -10.86 -3.51 10.18
C ASP A 164 -11.08 -2.93 8.79
N PHE A 165 -10.10 -2.17 8.30
CA PHE A 165 -10.13 -1.69 6.91
C PHE A 165 -10.03 -2.85 5.93
N MET A 166 -9.14 -3.83 6.17
CA MET A 166 -9.02 -4.99 5.28
C MET A 166 -10.32 -5.81 5.20
N ARG A 167 -11.04 -5.97 6.32
CA ARG A 167 -12.39 -6.57 6.31
C ARG A 167 -13.35 -5.75 5.45
N LEU A 168 -13.41 -4.44 5.68
CA LEU A 168 -14.26 -3.54 4.88
C LEU A 168 -13.92 -3.60 3.38
N LEU A 169 -12.63 -3.66 3.04
CA LEU A 169 -12.15 -3.79 1.67
C LEU A 169 -12.69 -5.08 1.04
N HIS A 170 -12.45 -6.23 1.67
CA HIS A 170 -12.90 -7.51 1.13
C HIS A 170 -14.42 -7.63 1.07
N ASP A 171 -15.14 -7.13 2.08
CA ASP A 171 -16.61 -7.12 2.08
C ASP A 171 -17.15 -6.27 0.92
N THR A 172 -16.61 -5.08 0.71
CA THR A 172 -17.00 -4.19 -0.40
C THR A 172 -16.66 -4.81 -1.75
N LEU A 173 -15.46 -5.40 -1.89
CA LEU A 173 -15.07 -6.06 -3.13
C LEU A 173 -16.01 -7.23 -3.45
N LYS A 174 -16.31 -8.08 -2.47
CA LYS A 174 -17.17 -9.24 -2.65
C LYS A 174 -18.61 -8.86 -3.00
N HIS A 175 -19.20 -7.92 -2.25
CA HIS A 175 -20.63 -7.65 -2.30
C HIS A 175 -21.02 -6.54 -3.28
N ASP A 176 -20.13 -5.57 -3.51
CA ASP A 176 -20.45 -4.40 -4.33
C ASP A 176 -19.65 -4.40 -5.64
N ALA A 177 -18.35 -4.72 -5.61
CA ALA A 177 -17.48 -4.61 -6.79
C ALA A 177 -17.60 -5.79 -7.75
N VAL A 178 -17.39 -7.03 -7.28
CA VAL A 178 -17.43 -8.24 -8.12
C VAL A 178 -18.73 -8.39 -8.91
N PRO A 179 -19.93 -8.14 -8.35
CA PRO A 179 -21.18 -8.27 -9.09
C PRO A 179 -21.41 -7.19 -10.16
N THR A 180 -20.61 -6.13 -10.16
CA THR A 180 -20.77 -4.96 -11.05
C THR A 180 -19.55 -4.68 -11.90
N ASP A 181 -18.57 -5.60 -11.93
CA ASP A 181 -17.32 -5.42 -12.67
C ASP A 181 -17.39 -6.05 -14.07
N ASP A 182 -17.64 -5.20 -15.07
CA ASP A 182 -17.72 -5.60 -16.47
C ASP A 182 -16.47 -6.33 -16.98
N LEU A 183 -15.29 -6.04 -16.44
CA LEU A 183 -14.04 -6.68 -16.87
C LEU A 183 -13.94 -8.11 -16.32
N LEU A 184 -14.39 -8.34 -15.09
CA LEU A 184 -14.47 -9.69 -14.52
C LEU A 184 -15.53 -10.54 -15.25
N ASP A 185 -16.69 -9.94 -15.56
CA ASP A 185 -17.73 -10.61 -16.35
C ASP A 185 -17.26 -10.95 -17.77
N PHE A 186 -16.55 -10.03 -18.41
CA PHE A 186 -15.93 -10.25 -19.72
C PHE A 186 -14.87 -11.37 -19.66
N GLU A 187 -14.04 -11.41 -18.62
CA GLU A 187 -13.06 -12.48 -18.43
C GLU A 187 -13.73 -13.84 -18.25
N ALA A 188 -14.75 -13.91 -17.39
CA ALA A 188 -15.50 -15.13 -17.12
C ALA A 188 -16.15 -15.68 -18.41
N SER A 189 -16.90 -14.82 -19.13
CA SER A 189 -17.61 -15.18 -20.35
C SER A 189 -16.68 -15.68 -21.46
N THR A 190 -15.45 -15.18 -21.52
CA THR A 190 -14.45 -15.60 -22.53
C THR A 190 -13.86 -16.99 -22.24
N ARG A 191 -13.63 -17.34 -20.97
CA ARG A 191 -12.84 -18.53 -20.58
C ARG A 191 -13.69 -19.75 -20.20
N LYS A 192 -15.03 -19.62 -20.16
CA LYS A 192 -16.03 -20.64 -19.74
C LYS A 192 -15.90 -21.11 -18.29
N SER A 193 -14.73 -21.50 -17.77
CA SER A 193 -14.55 -21.84 -16.36
C SER A 193 -13.13 -21.58 -15.87
N GLY A 194 -12.99 -21.25 -14.59
CA GLY A 194 -11.68 -20.98 -13.98
C GLY A 194 -11.75 -20.01 -12.81
N TRP A 195 -10.66 -19.27 -12.61
CA TRP A 195 -10.52 -18.23 -11.59
C TRP A 195 -10.20 -16.90 -12.26
N ALA A 196 -10.90 -15.85 -11.83
CA ALA A 196 -10.61 -14.46 -12.14
C ALA A 196 -9.94 -13.82 -10.92
N HIS A 197 -8.90 -13.03 -11.16
CA HIS A 197 -8.09 -12.43 -10.10
C HIS A 197 -8.39 -10.94 -9.99
N LEU A 198 -8.69 -10.48 -8.78
CA LEU A 198 -8.82 -9.07 -8.46
C LEU A 198 -7.41 -8.51 -8.25
N THR A 199 -6.85 -7.90 -9.28
CA THR A 199 -5.46 -7.41 -9.28
C THR A 199 -5.37 -5.93 -8.92
N ASP A 200 -4.36 -5.61 -8.12
CA ASP A 200 -3.93 -4.25 -7.88
C ASP A 200 -3.37 -3.59 -9.16
N LEU A 201 -3.70 -2.31 -9.37
CA LEU A 201 -3.27 -1.54 -10.54
C LEU A 201 -1.85 -0.99 -10.47
N ARG A 202 -1.12 -1.21 -9.37
CA ARG A 202 0.32 -0.93 -9.27
C ARG A 202 1.12 -1.64 -10.37
N HIS A 203 0.68 -2.83 -10.77
CA HIS A 203 1.35 -3.66 -11.75
C HIS A 203 0.47 -3.89 -13.00
N PRO A 204 0.49 -2.98 -14.00
CA PRO A 204 -0.26 -3.17 -15.22
C PRO A 204 0.23 -4.41 -15.97
N LEU A 205 -0.68 -5.35 -16.22
CA LEU A 205 -0.37 -6.63 -16.86
C LEU A 205 -0.56 -6.58 -18.37
N ASN A 206 0.34 -7.25 -19.08
CA ASN A 206 0.11 -7.58 -20.48
C ASN A 206 -1.01 -8.62 -20.62
N PRO A 207 -1.82 -8.59 -21.69
CA PRO A 207 -2.86 -9.58 -21.92
C PRO A 207 -2.35 -11.03 -21.81
N GLY A 208 -3.08 -11.88 -21.07
CA GLY A 208 -2.71 -13.27 -20.84
C GLY A 208 -1.62 -13.50 -19.78
N ARG A 209 -1.21 -12.48 -19.03
CA ARG A 209 -0.35 -12.61 -17.85
C ARG A 209 -1.19 -12.58 -16.57
N ILE A 210 -0.73 -13.31 -15.56
CA ILE A 210 -1.30 -13.30 -14.22
C ILE A 210 -0.40 -12.42 -13.34
N ALA A 211 -0.99 -11.62 -12.45
CA ALA A 211 -0.26 -10.83 -11.47
C ALA A 211 0.62 -11.71 -10.58
N THR A 212 1.68 -11.12 -10.04
CA THR A 212 2.42 -11.79 -8.97
C THR A 212 1.51 -11.96 -7.74
N PRO A 213 1.73 -13.02 -6.92
CA PRO A 213 0.87 -13.29 -5.78
C PRO A 213 0.73 -12.11 -4.81
N GLU A 214 1.74 -11.25 -4.66
CA GLU A 214 1.67 -10.08 -3.79
C GLU A 214 0.76 -8.95 -4.31
N SER A 215 0.41 -8.97 -5.60
CA SER A 215 -0.43 -7.96 -6.27
C SER A 215 -1.86 -8.46 -6.56
N ILE A 216 -2.17 -9.71 -6.21
CA ILE A 216 -3.54 -10.25 -6.27
C ILE A 216 -4.21 -10.00 -4.93
N ILE A 217 -5.28 -9.21 -4.89
CA ILE A 217 -6.05 -8.90 -3.67
C ILE A 217 -6.91 -10.09 -3.28
N ALA A 218 -7.62 -10.66 -4.25
CA ALA A 218 -8.54 -11.78 -4.06
C ALA A 218 -8.75 -12.53 -5.38
N SER A 219 -9.39 -13.69 -5.31
CA SER A 219 -9.82 -14.46 -6.48
C SER A 219 -11.28 -14.83 -6.37
N VAL A 220 -11.96 -14.96 -7.50
CA VAL A 220 -13.32 -15.47 -7.60
C VAL A 220 -13.39 -16.50 -8.72
N ALA A 221 -14.02 -17.64 -8.46
CA ALA A 221 -14.23 -18.65 -9.48
C ALA A 221 -15.34 -18.21 -10.44
N PHE A 222 -15.29 -18.74 -11.66
CA PHE A 222 -16.38 -18.65 -12.62
C PHE A 222 -16.62 -20.01 -13.27
N VAL A 223 -17.88 -20.28 -13.57
CA VAL A 223 -18.36 -21.54 -14.16
C VAL A 223 -19.39 -21.20 -15.23
N ASP A 224 -19.33 -21.88 -16.36
CA ASP A 224 -20.12 -21.62 -17.57
C ASP A 224 -20.23 -20.13 -17.96
N GLY A 225 -19.13 -19.41 -17.80
CA GLY A 225 -19.01 -17.99 -18.15
C GLY A 225 -19.61 -17.03 -17.11
N GLN A 226 -20.01 -17.51 -15.93
CA GLN A 226 -20.64 -16.72 -14.88
C GLN A 226 -19.80 -16.71 -13.60
N LEU A 227 -19.61 -15.52 -13.03
CA LEU A 227 -18.93 -15.34 -11.75
C LEU A 227 -19.69 -16.04 -10.61
N GLN A 228 -18.95 -16.74 -9.75
CA GLN A 228 -19.48 -17.41 -8.56
C GLN A 228 -19.09 -16.58 -7.33
N ILE A 229 -19.89 -15.57 -6.98
CA ILE A 229 -19.56 -14.59 -5.91
C ILE A 229 -19.23 -15.27 -4.57
N ASP A 230 -19.90 -16.38 -4.26
CA ASP A 230 -19.69 -17.12 -3.01
C ASP A 230 -18.31 -17.80 -2.92
N SER A 231 -17.63 -17.99 -4.05
CA SER A 231 -16.27 -18.53 -4.12
C SER A 231 -15.17 -17.49 -3.87
N TYR A 232 -15.54 -16.25 -3.53
CA TYR A 232 -14.59 -15.19 -3.22
C TYR A 232 -13.58 -15.62 -2.15
N GLU A 233 -12.30 -15.55 -2.49
CA GLU A 233 -11.19 -15.92 -1.62
C GLU A 233 -10.18 -14.76 -1.54
N ALA A 234 -10.00 -14.22 -0.34
CA ALA A 234 -8.97 -13.22 -0.07
C ALA A 234 -7.57 -13.85 -0.15
N ASN A 235 -6.62 -13.18 -0.78
CA ASN A 235 -5.28 -13.71 -0.92
C ASN A 235 -4.40 -13.34 0.28
N ALA A 236 -3.95 -14.34 1.03
CA ALA A 236 -3.07 -14.15 2.19
C ALA A 236 -1.68 -13.60 1.84
N SER A 237 -1.24 -13.73 0.58
CA SER A 237 0.07 -13.22 0.12
C SER A 237 0.03 -11.75 -0.32
N TYR A 238 -1.16 -11.14 -0.37
CA TYR A 238 -1.32 -9.77 -0.83
C TYR A 238 -0.56 -8.78 0.06
N ARG A 239 0.18 -7.84 -0.58
CA ARG A 239 0.92 -6.78 0.14
C ARG A 239 0.33 -5.42 -0.17
N LEU A 240 -0.16 -4.74 0.86
CA LEU A 240 -0.71 -3.39 0.74
C LEU A 240 0.31 -2.39 0.17
N VAL A 241 1.59 -2.55 0.49
CA VAL A 241 2.68 -1.69 0.01
C VAL A 241 3.81 -2.56 -0.54
N THR A 242 4.35 -2.17 -1.69
CA THR A 242 5.56 -2.73 -2.29
C THR A 242 6.60 -1.62 -2.48
N GLY A 243 7.89 -1.94 -2.45
CA GLY A 243 8.95 -0.91 -2.40
C GLY A 243 9.01 -0.04 -3.67
N TYR A 244 8.93 -0.65 -4.84
CA TYR A 244 9.05 0.07 -6.12
C TYR A 244 7.74 0.73 -6.59
N GLU A 245 6.60 0.16 -6.24
CA GLU A 245 5.29 0.59 -6.76
C GLU A 245 4.50 1.40 -5.72
N GLY A 246 4.86 1.29 -4.43
CA GLY A 246 4.24 2.03 -3.35
C GLY A 246 2.95 1.39 -2.83
N PRO A 247 2.04 2.21 -2.28
CA PRO A 247 0.79 1.73 -1.67
C PRO A 247 -0.24 1.27 -2.71
N MET A 248 -1.18 0.44 -2.28
CA MET A 248 -2.25 -0.18 -3.07
C MET A 248 -2.96 0.77 -4.04
N HIS A 249 -3.10 0.35 -5.30
CA HIS A 249 -3.89 1.04 -6.31
C HIS A 249 -5.11 0.19 -6.70
N LEU A 250 -6.31 0.69 -6.38
CA LEU A 250 -7.56 0.04 -6.76
C LEU A 250 -8.02 0.54 -8.13
N ARG A 251 -8.86 -0.25 -8.80
CA ARG A 251 -9.58 0.21 -9.99
C ARG A 251 -10.49 1.39 -9.63
N PRO A 252 -10.70 2.38 -10.53
CA PRO A 252 -11.47 3.58 -10.21
C PRO A 252 -12.88 3.29 -9.66
N ASN A 253 -13.59 2.31 -10.22
CA ASN A 253 -14.91 1.88 -9.72
C ASN A 253 -14.83 1.31 -8.30
N TRP A 254 -13.85 0.44 -8.01
CA TRP A 254 -13.66 -0.16 -6.69
C TRP A 254 -13.24 0.90 -5.66
N GLN A 255 -12.36 1.81 -6.06
CA GLN A 255 -11.88 2.89 -5.22
C GLN A 255 -13.03 3.82 -4.81
N GLU A 256 -13.95 4.15 -5.71
CA GLU A 256 -15.12 4.97 -5.38
C GLU A 256 -16.06 4.25 -4.41
N LEU A 257 -16.30 2.94 -4.59
CA LEU A 257 -17.09 2.15 -3.64
C LEU A 257 -16.47 2.19 -2.23
N ILE A 258 -15.16 1.98 -2.13
CA ILE A 258 -14.44 2.03 -0.85
C ILE A 258 -14.49 3.44 -0.24
N ARG A 259 -14.25 4.47 -1.05
CA ARG A 259 -14.35 5.86 -0.60
C ARG A 259 -15.73 6.20 -0.07
N GLN A 260 -16.77 5.75 -0.75
CA GLN A 260 -18.14 5.93 -0.30
C GLN A 260 -18.36 5.28 1.07
N LYS A 261 -18.03 4.00 1.22
CA LYS A 261 -18.18 3.27 2.49
C LYS A 261 -17.38 3.92 3.63
N VAL A 262 -16.16 4.36 3.34
CA VAL A 262 -15.29 5.01 4.33
C VAL A 262 -15.83 6.37 4.75
N ARG A 263 -16.42 7.15 3.83
CA ARG A 263 -17.10 8.41 4.16
C ARG A 263 -18.33 8.19 5.04
N ASP A 264 -19.10 7.14 4.76
CA ASP A 264 -20.32 6.82 5.52
C ASP A 264 -20.03 6.36 6.96
N LEU A 265 -18.80 5.90 7.22
CA LEU A 265 -18.35 5.40 8.52
C LEU A 265 -17.62 6.46 9.38
N ASN A 266 -17.30 7.62 8.81
CA ASN A 266 -16.44 8.62 9.46
C ASN A 266 -17.20 9.84 9.99
#